data_AF-A0A943IX29-F1
#
_entry.id   AF-A0A943IX29-F1
#
_cell.length_a   1.000
_cell.length_b   1.000
_cell.length_c   1.000
_cell.angle_alpha   90.00
_cell.angle_beta   90.00
_cell.angle_gamma   90.00
#
_symmetry.space_group_name_H-M   'P 1'
#
loop_
_entity.id
_entity.type
_entity.pdbx_description
1 polymer ?
#
loop_
_entity_poly.entity_id
_entity_poly.type
_entity_poly.pdbx_seq_one_letter_code
_entity_poly.pdbx_strand_id
1 'polypeptide(L)'
;MENTRQRYPGCKLPQPYPAVPHPKQDARTARKLMPLLLGRTGALSRYIALSYAAAALGQTVPMLAQTLECLAQTEQMHMSLLLELLGQLDATPRHAVVSATPFTTLASLSNPIKQIEALRSLAIAARKQYEKEAIEYAAASPSISQLLSRLAQDEQHHAALLYHLPKRLG
;
A
#
# COMPACT_ATOMS: atom_id res chain seq x y z
N MET A 1 22.58 -24.78 18.55
CA MET A 1 23.02 -23.45 18.11
C MET A 1 21.83 -22.74 17.51
N GLU A 2 21.12 -21.95 18.32
CA GLU A 2 20.01 -21.12 17.87
C GLU A 2 20.55 -20.05 16.94
N ASN A 3 20.20 -20.17 15.66
CA ASN A 3 20.51 -19.19 14.64
C ASN A 3 19.55 -18.02 14.87
N THR A 4 20.02 -16.98 15.57
CA THR A 4 19.37 -15.68 15.77
C THR A 4 19.21 -14.98 14.43
N ARG A 5 18.33 -15.51 13.57
CA ARG A 5 17.73 -14.74 12.48
C ARG A 5 16.98 -13.61 13.17
N GLN A 6 17.54 -12.41 13.12
CA GLN A 6 16.82 -11.16 13.40
C GLN A 6 15.52 -11.21 12.60
N ARG A 7 14.42 -11.64 13.23
CA ARG A 7 13.09 -11.57 12.65
C ARG A 7 12.78 -10.09 12.53
N TYR A 8 12.71 -9.59 11.30
CA TYR A 8 12.13 -8.28 11.04
C TYR A 8 10.73 -8.24 11.67
N PRO A 9 10.27 -7.08 12.17
CA PRO A 9 8.87 -6.92 12.52
C PRO A 9 8.04 -7.35 11.31
N GLY A 10 7.00 -8.16 11.52
CA GLY A 10 6.12 -8.56 10.43
C GLY A 10 5.64 -7.33 9.66
N CYS A 11 5.67 -7.37 8.33
CA CYS A 11 5.28 -6.24 7.48
C CYS A 11 3.78 -5.90 7.59
N LYS A 12 2.97 -6.86 8.05
CA LYS A 12 1.54 -6.71 8.28
C LYS A 12 1.30 -6.61 9.79
N LEU A 13 0.47 -5.65 10.19
CA LEU A 13 -0.01 -5.60 11.58
C LEU A 13 -0.89 -6.83 11.88
N PRO A 14 -0.80 -7.42 13.09
CA PRO A 14 -1.51 -8.67 13.42
C PRO A 14 -3.03 -8.53 13.45
N GLN A 15 -3.54 -7.30 13.46
CA GLN A 15 -4.98 -7.02 13.47
C GLN A 15 -5.61 -7.48 12.14
N PRO A 16 -6.70 -8.27 12.19
CA PRO A 16 -7.39 -8.73 10.99
C PRO A 16 -7.95 -7.55 10.19
N TYR A 17 -8.12 -7.75 8.89
CA TYR A 17 -8.91 -6.82 8.09
C TYR A 17 -10.39 -7.00 8.43
N PRO A 18 -11.17 -5.90 8.49
CA PRO A 18 -12.62 -6.03 8.55
C PRO A 18 -13.15 -6.69 7.28
N ALA A 19 -14.34 -7.26 7.36
CA ALA A 19 -15.04 -7.75 6.17
C ALA A 19 -15.21 -6.63 5.14
N VAL A 20 -15.06 -6.96 3.86
CA VAL A 20 -15.28 -5.98 2.79
C VAL A 20 -16.74 -5.54 2.83
N PRO A 21 -17.02 -4.22 2.89
CA PRO A 21 -18.38 -3.72 2.90
C PRO A 21 -19.16 -4.11 1.65
N HIS A 22 -20.45 -4.39 1.82
CA HIS A 22 -21.43 -4.55 0.73
C HIS A 22 -22.37 -3.34 0.66
N PRO A 23 -21.88 -2.15 0.25
CA PRO A 23 -22.73 -0.97 0.10
C PRO A 23 -23.75 -1.18 -1.02
N LYS A 24 -24.82 -0.38 -1.01
CA LYS A 24 -25.66 -0.24 -2.21
C LYS A 24 -24.80 0.28 -3.36
N GLN A 25 -25.09 -0.16 -4.58
CA GLN A 25 -24.40 0.29 -5.78
C GLN A 25 -24.40 1.82 -5.84
N ASP A 26 -23.20 2.40 -5.95
CA ASP A 26 -23.00 3.84 -6.01
C ASP A 26 -21.74 4.15 -6.83
N ALA A 27 -21.97 4.39 -8.12
CA ALA A 27 -20.91 4.73 -9.07
C ALA A 27 -20.15 6.02 -8.69
N ARG A 28 -20.76 6.96 -7.95
CA ARG A 28 -20.08 8.19 -7.52
C ARG A 28 -19.04 7.86 -6.46
N THR A 29 -19.43 7.10 -5.44
CA THR A 29 -18.51 6.60 -4.40
C THR A 29 -17.42 5.73 -5.02
N ALA A 30 -17.77 4.87 -5.97
CA ALA A 30 -16.80 4.03 -6.67
C ALA A 30 -15.73 4.85 -7.42
N ARG A 31 -16.14 5.88 -8.18
CA ARG A 31 -15.20 6.79 -8.86
C ARG A 31 -14.32 7.54 -7.87
N LYS A 32 -14.87 7.92 -6.72
CA LYS A 32 -14.13 8.63 -5.67
C LYS A 32 -13.06 7.76 -5.02
N LEU A 33 -13.36 6.48 -4.79
CA LEU A 33 -12.44 5.53 -4.16
C LEU A 33 -11.45 4.90 -5.16
N MET A 34 -11.73 4.93 -6.48
CA MET A 34 -10.86 4.39 -7.53
C MET A 34 -9.38 4.81 -7.43
N PRO A 35 -9.03 6.07 -7.10
CA PRO A 35 -7.64 6.49 -6.94
C PRO A 35 -6.89 5.79 -5.80
N LEU A 36 -7.59 5.19 -4.82
CA LEU A 36 -6.96 4.37 -3.77
C LEU A 36 -6.38 3.07 -4.33
N LEU A 37 -6.93 2.57 -5.44
CA LEU A 37 -6.43 1.40 -6.14
C LEU A 37 -5.42 1.80 -7.22
N LEU A 38 -5.83 2.66 -8.15
CA LEU A 38 -5.11 2.92 -9.41
C LEU A 38 -4.34 4.26 -9.44
N GLY A 39 -4.49 5.11 -8.42
CA GLY A 39 -3.82 6.40 -8.37
C GLY A 39 -2.30 6.28 -8.17
N ARG A 40 -1.60 7.41 -8.26
CA ARG A 40 -0.13 7.50 -8.06
C ARG A 40 0.34 6.87 -6.74
N THR A 41 -0.46 7.06 -5.70
CA THR A 41 -0.23 6.54 -4.34
C THR A 41 -1.14 5.36 -4.05
N GLY A 42 -1.86 4.84 -5.04
CA GLY A 42 -2.79 3.71 -4.87
C GLY A 42 -2.07 2.38 -4.66
N ALA A 43 -2.81 1.40 -4.16
CA ALA A 43 -2.28 0.09 -3.79
C ALA A 43 -1.57 -0.62 -4.96
N LEU A 44 -2.05 -0.49 -6.20
CA LEU A 44 -1.38 -1.05 -7.37
C LEU A 44 -0.01 -0.39 -7.59
N SER A 45 0.06 0.94 -7.56
CA SER A 45 1.31 1.67 -7.73
C SER A 45 2.33 1.31 -6.65
N ARG A 46 1.89 1.16 -5.40
CA ARG A 46 2.75 0.75 -4.27
C ARG A 46 3.22 -0.70 -4.39
N TYR A 47 2.33 -1.63 -4.76
CA TYR A 47 2.67 -3.03 -5.00
C TYR A 47 3.80 -3.14 -6.02
N ILE A 48 3.62 -2.57 -7.21
CA ILE A 48 4.63 -2.69 -8.28
C ILE A 48 5.93 -2.02 -7.83
N ALA A 49 5.87 -0.84 -7.20
CA ALA A 49 7.04 -0.12 -6.68
C ALA A 49 7.87 -0.94 -5.68
N LEU A 50 7.21 -1.60 -4.73
CA LEU A 50 7.86 -2.46 -3.73
C LEU A 50 8.42 -3.73 -4.37
N SER A 51 7.69 -4.38 -5.27
CA SER A 51 8.16 -5.55 -6.01
C SER A 51 9.40 -5.24 -6.84
N TYR A 52 9.44 -4.07 -7.48
CA TYR A 52 10.62 -3.62 -8.21
C TYR A 52 11.82 -3.41 -7.30
N ALA A 53 11.64 -2.65 -6.22
CA ALA A 53 12.71 -2.37 -5.29
C ALA A 53 13.23 -3.65 -4.63
N ALA A 54 12.35 -4.61 -4.33
CA ALA A 54 12.74 -5.93 -3.86
C ALA A 54 13.65 -6.65 -4.86
N ALA A 55 13.27 -6.69 -6.14
CA ALA A 55 14.08 -7.33 -7.19
C ALA A 55 15.41 -6.60 -7.44
N ALA A 56 15.38 -5.28 -7.52
CA ALA A 56 16.55 -4.45 -7.81
C ALA A 56 17.56 -4.42 -6.65
N LEU A 57 17.08 -4.36 -5.40
CA LEU A 57 17.93 -4.28 -4.22
C LEU A 57 18.24 -5.66 -3.63
N GLY A 58 17.47 -6.70 -3.95
CA GLY A 58 17.67 -8.04 -3.42
C GLY A 58 18.97 -8.71 -3.84
N GLN A 59 19.52 -8.32 -4.99
CA GLN A 59 20.83 -8.79 -5.42
C GLN A 59 21.98 -8.23 -4.58
N THR A 60 21.78 -7.07 -3.95
CA THR A 60 22.82 -6.39 -3.17
C THR A 60 22.61 -6.52 -1.67
N VAL A 61 21.34 -6.57 -1.21
CA VAL A 61 20.98 -6.68 0.21
C VAL A 61 19.77 -7.64 0.38
N PRO A 62 20.01 -8.96 0.51
CA PRO A 62 18.93 -9.96 0.56
C PRO A 62 17.90 -9.75 1.69
N MET A 63 18.34 -9.26 2.85
CA MET A 63 17.45 -8.97 3.98
C MET A 63 16.49 -7.80 3.70
N LEU A 64 16.93 -6.83 2.88
CA LEU A 64 16.08 -5.72 2.46
C LEU A 64 15.00 -6.22 1.49
N ALA A 65 15.36 -7.10 0.55
CA ALA A 65 14.39 -7.70 -0.37
C ALA A 65 13.27 -8.44 0.37
N GLN A 66 13.59 -9.26 1.37
CA GLN A 66 12.56 -9.96 2.15
C GLN A 66 11.56 -8.99 2.80
N THR A 67 12.05 -7.86 3.34
CA THR A 67 11.17 -6.85 3.93
C THR A 67 10.30 -6.19 2.86
N LEU A 68 10.88 -5.82 1.71
CA LEU A 68 10.17 -5.18 0.62
C LEU A 68 9.15 -6.12 -0.05
N GLU A 69 9.46 -7.40 -0.22
CA GLU A 69 8.53 -8.43 -0.68
C GLU A 69 7.36 -8.61 0.28
N CYS A 70 7.63 -8.63 1.57
CA CYS A 70 6.60 -8.71 2.60
C CYS A 70 5.65 -7.49 2.50
N LEU A 71 6.20 -6.27 2.39
CA LEU A 71 5.39 -5.07 2.16
C LEU A 71 4.58 -5.16 0.87
N ALA A 72 5.18 -5.63 -0.23
CA ALA A 72 4.48 -5.83 -1.50
C ALA A 72 3.30 -6.81 -1.37
N GLN A 73 3.45 -7.90 -0.62
CA GLN A 73 2.35 -8.84 -0.36
C GLN A 73 1.21 -8.18 0.41
N THR A 74 1.51 -7.29 1.37
CA THR A 74 0.49 -6.48 2.05
C THR A 74 -0.23 -5.54 1.07
N GLU A 75 0.49 -4.89 0.16
CA GLU A 75 -0.15 -4.04 -0.86
C GLU A 75 -1.02 -4.83 -1.84
N GLN A 76 -0.60 -6.05 -2.20
CA GLN A 76 -1.42 -6.95 -3.01
C GLN A 76 -2.73 -7.32 -2.29
N MET A 77 -2.69 -7.50 -0.96
CA MET A 77 -3.90 -7.71 -0.15
C MET A 77 -4.76 -6.44 -0.10
N HIS A 78 -4.17 -5.25 0.00
CA HIS A 78 -4.92 -3.99 -0.08
C HIS A 78 -5.61 -3.85 -1.43
N MET A 79 -4.93 -4.22 -2.53
CA MET A 79 -5.52 -4.23 -3.87
C MET A 79 -6.73 -5.16 -3.93
N SER A 80 -6.64 -6.39 -3.39
CA SER A 80 -7.79 -7.32 -3.43
C SER A 80 -8.98 -6.79 -2.65
N LEU A 81 -8.76 -6.21 -1.47
CA LEU A 81 -9.82 -5.62 -0.65
C LEU A 81 -10.49 -4.42 -1.36
N LEU A 82 -9.68 -3.57 -2.02
CA LEU A 82 -10.20 -2.43 -2.77
C LEU A 82 -10.92 -2.84 -4.05
N LEU A 83 -10.40 -3.84 -4.77
CA LEU A 83 -11.07 -4.41 -5.95
C LEU A 83 -12.42 -4.99 -5.59
N GLU A 84 -12.50 -5.74 -4.48
CA GLU A 84 -13.75 -6.30 -3.99
C GLU A 84 -14.74 -5.18 -3.64
N LEU A 85 -14.32 -4.18 -2.85
CA LEU A 85 -15.17 -3.03 -2.51
C LEU A 85 -15.68 -2.28 -3.76
N LEU A 86 -14.80 -2.00 -4.72
CA LEU A 86 -15.16 -1.32 -5.96
C LEU A 86 -16.10 -2.18 -6.82
N GLY A 87 -15.93 -3.51 -6.80
CA GLY A 87 -16.84 -4.47 -7.41
C GLY A 87 -18.25 -4.42 -6.80
N GLN A 88 -18.35 -4.35 -5.46
CA GLN A 88 -19.64 -4.21 -4.77
C GLN A 88 -20.35 -2.88 -5.13
N LEU A 89 -19.57 -1.82 -5.34
CA LEU A 89 -20.08 -0.51 -5.76
C LEU A 89 -20.45 -0.45 -7.26
N ASP A 90 -20.35 -1.57 -7.98
CA ASP A 90 -20.54 -1.70 -9.44
C ASP A 90 -19.63 -0.77 -10.27
N ALA A 91 -18.46 -0.44 -9.74
CA ALA A 91 -17.37 0.05 -10.58
C ALA A 91 -16.75 -1.13 -11.33
N THR A 92 -17.42 -1.57 -12.39
CA THR A 92 -16.65 -2.15 -13.50
C THR A 92 -15.67 -1.06 -13.97
N PRO A 93 -14.35 -1.31 -14.04
CA PRO A 93 -13.38 -0.34 -14.56
C PRO A 93 -13.59 -0.18 -16.07
N ARG A 94 -14.70 0.46 -16.46
CA ARG A 94 -15.01 0.80 -17.84
C ARG A 94 -14.31 2.12 -18.12
N HIS A 95 -13.15 2.03 -18.77
CA HIS A 95 -12.43 3.18 -19.35
C HIS A 95 -12.08 4.28 -18.33
N ALA A 96 -11.66 3.92 -17.11
CA ALA A 96 -11.02 4.89 -16.24
C ALA A 96 -9.63 5.21 -16.81
N VAL A 97 -9.48 6.38 -17.44
CA VAL A 97 -8.16 6.95 -17.75
C VAL A 97 -7.58 7.41 -16.42
N VAL A 98 -7.03 6.45 -15.67
CA VAL A 98 -6.24 6.78 -14.50
C VAL A 98 -4.86 7.13 -15.02
N SER A 99 -4.46 8.37 -14.80
CA SER A 99 -3.07 8.81 -14.94
C SER A 99 -2.23 7.98 -13.97
N ALA A 100 -1.80 6.80 -14.41
CA ALA A 100 -0.74 6.05 -13.80
C ALA A 100 0.52 6.89 -14.01
N THR A 101 0.87 7.71 -13.01
CA THR A 101 2.16 8.39 -13.06
C THR A 101 3.22 7.29 -12.98
N PRO A 102 4.21 7.31 -13.88
CA PRO A 102 4.86 6.10 -14.29
C PRO A 102 5.82 5.63 -13.21
N PHE A 103 5.91 4.32 -13.10
CA PHE A 103 6.95 3.51 -12.49
C PHE A 103 8.40 4.00 -12.70
N THR A 104 8.62 4.90 -13.67
CA THR A 104 9.91 5.47 -14.08
C THR A 104 10.66 6.23 -12.97
N THR A 105 10.00 6.69 -11.90
CA THR A 105 10.69 7.41 -10.82
C THR A 105 11.49 6.52 -9.87
N LEU A 106 11.19 5.23 -9.73
CA LEU A 106 11.99 4.32 -8.91
C LEU A 106 13.12 3.66 -9.72
N ALA A 107 12.86 3.33 -10.98
CA ALA A 107 13.86 2.77 -11.88
C ALA A 107 15.02 3.74 -12.17
N SER A 108 14.78 5.06 -12.07
CA SER A 108 15.83 6.09 -12.24
C SER A 108 16.68 6.34 -10.99
N LEU A 109 16.31 5.79 -9.83
CA LEU A 109 17.06 5.94 -8.59
C LEU A 109 18.06 4.79 -8.45
N SER A 110 19.32 4.99 -8.85
CA SER A 110 20.38 3.98 -8.62
C SER A 110 20.80 3.83 -7.16
N ASN A 111 20.42 4.77 -6.29
CA ASN A 111 20.77 4.78 -4.87
C ASN A 111 19.70 4.08 -4.02
N PRO A 112 20.04 2.98 -3.29
CA PRO A 112 19.11 2.25 -2.43
C PRO A 112 18.42 3.11 -1.36
N ILE A 113 19.14 4.06 -0.77
CA ILE A 113 18.59 4.95 0.27
C ILE A 113 17.50 5.83 -0.33
N LYS A 114 17.75 6.44 -1.49
CA LYS A 114 16.74 7.26 -2.19
C LYS A 114 15.53 6.45 -2.61
N GLN A 115 15.71 5.19 -3.03
CA GLN A 115 14.58 4.29 -3.32
C GLN A 115 13.74 4.04 -2.06
N ILE A 116 14.36 3.73 -0.92
CA ILE A 116 13.65 3.51 0.35
C ILE A 116 12.91 4.78 0.81
N GLU A 117 13.52 5.96 0.67
CA GLU A 117 12.88 7.25 0.99
C GLU A 117 11.67 7.55 0.09
N ALA A 118 11.75 7.21 -1.20
CA ALA A 118 10.65 7.35 -2.13
C ALA A 118 9.49 6.40 -1.77
N LEU A 119 9.80 5.13 -1.46
CA LEU A 119 8.80 4.16 -0.99
C LEU A 119 8.13 4.61 0.31
N ARG A 120 8.92 5.16 1.25
CA ARG A 120 8.38 5.72 2.50
C ARG A 120 7.43 6.88 2.24
N SER A 121 7.79 7.76 1.30
CA SER A 121 6.95 8.89 0.91
C SER A 121 5.63 8.43 0.29
N LEU A 122 5.63 7.35 -0.49
CA LEU A 122 4.42 6.73 -1.03
C LEU A 122 3.52 6.19 0.09
N ALA A 123 4.07 5.46 1.07
CA ALA A 123 3.31 4.95 2.21
C ALA A 123 2.69 6.09 3.05
N ILE A 124 3.43 7.17 3.31
CA ILE A 124 2.91 8.34 4.03
C ILE A 124 1.76 9.00 3.26
N ALA A 125 1.90 9.16 1.94
CA ALA A 125 0.86 9.77 1.12
C ALA A 125 -0.40 8.90 1.04
N ALA A 126 -0.22 7.58 0.91
CA ALA A 126 -1.29 6.60 0.95
C ALA A 126 -2.07 6.62 2.26
N ARG A 127 -1.36 6.60 3.40
CA ARG A 127 -1.94 6.75 4.73
C ARG A 127 -2.87 7.96 4.79
N LYS A 128 -2.36 9.14 4.40
CA LYS A 128 -3.15 10.39 4.42
C LYS A 128 -4.39 10.30 3.55
N GLN A 129 -4.28 9.64 2.40
CA GLN A 129 -5.40 9.45 1.50
C GLN A 129 -6.46 8.52 2.11
N TYR A 130 -6.05 7.39 2.69
CA TYR A 130 -6.96 6.49 3.40
C TYR A 130 -7.62 7.17 4.60
N GLU A 131 -6.88 7.91 5.43
CA GLU A 131 -7.42 8.65 6.58
C GLU A 131 -8.45 9.69 6.14
N LYS A 132 -8.15 10.45 5.09
CA LYS A 132 -9.07 11.45 4.54
C LYS A 132 -10.39 10.82 4.12
N GLU A 133 -10.33 9.77 3.30
CA GLU A 133 -11.54 9.10 2.81
C GLU A 133 -12.26 8.37 3.97
N ALA A 134 -11.54 7.78 4.92
CA ALA A 134 -12.13 7.17 6.10
C ALA A 134 -12.95 8.16 6.94
N ILE A 135 -12.43 9.37 7.16
CA ILE A 135 -13.15 10.45 7.87
C ILE A 135 -14.41 10.85 7.11
N GLU A 136 -14.30 11.01 5.78
CA GLU A 136 -15.44 11.40 4.97
C GLU A 136 -16.59 10.37 5.01
N TYR A 137 -16.25 9.09 4.97
CA TYR A 137 -17.23 8.01 5.01
C TYR A 137 -17.67 7.61 6.43
N ALA A 138 -17.15 8.25 7.50
CA ALA A 138 -17.42 7.85 8.88
C ALA A 138 -18.92 7.83 9.23
N ALA A 139 -19.69 8.80 8.75
CA ALA A 139 -21.14 8.87 8.98
C ALA A 139 -21.95 8.12 7.92
N ALA A 140 -21.57 8.22 6.64
CA ALA A 140 -22.36 7.70 5.52
C ALA A 140 -22.16 6.20 5.26
N SER A 141 -20.98 5.67 5.57
CA SER A 141 -20.66 4.24 5.46
C SER A 141 -19.57 3.86 6.46
N PRO A 142 -19.94 3.62 7.74
CA PRO A 142 -18.99 3.28 8.79
C PRO A 142 -18.12 2.06 8.45
N SER A 143 -18.66 1.09 7.71
CA SER A 143 -17.91 -0.10 7.27
C SER A 143 -16.82 0.22 6.25
N ILE A 144 -17.08 1.13 5.29
CA ILE A 144 -16.03 1.66 4.38
C ILE A 144 -14.99 2.41 5.20
N SER A 145 -15.43 3.27 6.13
CA SER A 145 -14.53 4.02 7.01
C SER A 145 -13.60 3.09 7.82
N GLN A 146 -14.13 2.00 8.37
CA GLN A 146 -13.37 1.01 9.13
C GLN A 146 -12.32 0.29 8.28
N LEU A 147 -12.70 -0.15 7.06
CA LEU A 147 -11.75 -0.76 6.14
C LEU A 147 -10.62 0.20 5.80
N LEU A 148 -10.94 1.43 5.38
CA LEU A 148 -9.95 2.43 5.01
C LEU A 148 -9.04 2.81 6.19
N SER A 149 -9.60 2.93 7.40
CA SER A 149 -8.81 3.17 8.61
C SER A 149 -7.83 2.04 8.89
N ARG A 150 -8.22 0.78 8.66
CA ARG A 150 -7.33 -0.36 8.83
C ARG A 150 -6.20 -0.36 7.79
N LEU A 151 -6.49 -0.03 6.52
CA LEU A 151 -5.45 0.13 5.50
C LEU A 151 -4.47 1.26 5.87
N ALA A 152 -4.98 2.39 6.38
CA ALA A 152 -4.14 3.49 6.86
C ALA A 152 -3.16 3.07 7.97
N GLN A 153 -3.56 2.17 8.87
CA GLN A 153 -2.69 1.65 9.93
C GLN A 153 -1.53 0.82 9.36
N ASP A 154 -1.78 0.01 8.32
CA ASP A 154 -0.70 -0.70 7.63
C ASP A 154 0.27 0.29 6.97
N GLU A 155 -0.24 1.33 6.30
CA GLU A 155 0.62 2.35 5.69
C GLU A 155 1.45 3.15 6.70
N GLN A 156 0.90 3.41 7.88
CA GLN A 156 1.66 3.97 9.00
C GLN A 156 2.80 3.04 9.42
N HIS A 157 2.53 1.74 9.53
CA HIS A 157 3.52 0.74 9.87
C HIS A 157 4.59 0.58 8.79
N HIS A 158 4.19 0.55 7.51
CA HIS A 158 5.08 0.52 6.35
C HIS A 158 6.05 1.72 6.37
N ALA A 159 5.53 2.93 6.58
CA ALA A 159 6.34 4.14 6.68
C ALA A 159 7.35 4.11 7.84
N ALA A 160 6.97 3.48 8.97
CA ALA A 160 7.87 3.28 10.09
C ALA A 160 8.97 2.26 9.78
N LEU A 161 8.63 1.11 9.17
CA LEU A 161 9.61 0.11 8.75
C LEU A 161 10.62 0.71 7.76
N LEU A 162 10.13 1.42 6.75
CA LEU A 162 10.96 2.08 5.74
C LEU A 162 11.82 3.22 6.31
N TYR A 163 11.41 3.86 7.40
CA TYR A 163 12.25 4.84 8.11
C TYR A 163 13.46 4.21 8.80
N HIS A 164 13.27 3.00 9.35
CA HIS A 164 14.33 2.31 10.10
C HIS A 164 15.26 1.48 9.22
N LEU A 165 14.84 1.11 8.01
CA LEU A 165 15.63 0.28 7.11
C LEU A 165 17.01 0.89 6.74
N PRO A 166 17.13 2.14 6.29
CA PRO A 166 18.43 2.72 5.91
C PRO A 166 19.43 2.79 7.08
N LYS A 167 18.94 3.00 8.31
CA LYS A 167 19.77 3.09 9.53
C LYS A 167 20.40 1.76 9.94
N ARG A 168 19.97 0.65 9.32
CA ARG A 168 20.52 -0.69 9.56
C ARG A 168 21.43 -1.15 8.42
N LEU A 169 21.60 -0.34 7.38
CA LEU A 169 22.47 -0.59 6.22
C LEU A 169 23.82 0.12 6.31
N GLY A 170 24.00 1.02 7.28
CA GLY A 170 25.27 1.66 7.65
C GLY A 170 25.61 1.33 9.09
#